data_AF-A0AA40AW95-F1
#
_entry.id   AF-A0AA40AW95-F1
#
_cell.length_a   1.000
_cell.length_b   1.000
_cell.length_c   1.000
_cell.angle_alpha   90.00
_cell.angle_beta   90.00
_cell.angle_gamma   90.00
#
_symmetry.space_group_name_H-M   'P 1'
#
loop_
_entity.id
_entity.type
_entity.pdbx_description
1 polymer ?
#
loop_
_entity_poly.entity_id
_entity_poly.type
_entity_poly.pdbx_seq_one_letter_code
_entity_poly.pdbx_strand_id
1 'polypeptide(L)'
;RYDYFPQLAKFVLRMASAIHEAVIRRFERLVIEQLTDIQRGNDQVAAGFARDVHAAGSSKIERDGSSHYPDGSFAHKDATELGVILEVSHSQQHQDLPFLANDYILGSNGLTQAVIGIDLTYRGKEARVIIWRPNKTK
;
A
#
# COMPACT_ATOMS: atom_id res chain seq x y z
N ARG A 1 2.92 -3.14 15.20
CA ARG A 1 2.49 -3.90 14.00
C ARG A 1 3.53 -4.97 13.72
N TYR A 2 3.19 -6.05 13.02
CA TYR A 2 4.15 -7.09 12.67
C TYR A 2 3.85 -7.65 11.29
N ASP A 3 4.86 -8.22 10.64
CA ASP A 3 4.70 -9.00 9.42
C ASP A 3 5.15 -10.43 9.68
N TYR A 4 4.40 -11.39 9.14
CA TYR A 4 4.75 -12.79 9.19
C TYR A 4 4.75 -13.37 7.77
N PHE A 5 5.91 -13.87 7.36
CA PHE A 5 6.15 -14.47 6.05
C PHE A 5 6.33 -15.99 6.24
N PRO A 6 5.28 -16.80 6.01
CA PRO A 6 5.33 -18.24 6.27
C PRO A 6 6.37 -18.94 5.39
N GLN A 7 6.49 -18.53 4.12
CA GLN A 7 7.45 -19.12 3.17
C GLN A 7 8.91 -18.90 3.59
N LEU A 8 9.18 -17.87 4.39
CA LEU A 8 10.52 -17.53 4.90
C LEU A 8 10.70 -17.93 6.37
N ALA A 9 9.66 -18.50 7.01
CA ALA A 9 9.59 -18.69 8.46
C ALA A 9 10.03 -17.43 9.24
N LYS A 10 9.67 -16.25 8.73
CA LYS A 10 10.19 -14.96 9.20
C LYS A 10 9.08 -14.17 9.90
N PHE A 11 9.34 -13.79 11.14
CA PHE A 11 8.50 -12.85 11.91
C PHE A 11 9.25 -11.52 12.07
N VAL A 12 8.61 -10.42 11.67
CA VAL A 12 9.18 -9.06 11.71
C VAL A 12 8.33 -8.20 12.62
N LEU A 13 8.91 -7.71 13.71
CA LEU A 13 8.26 -6.70 14.52
C LEU A 13 8.52 -5.30 13.94
N ARG A 14 7.47 -4.58 13.57
CA ARG A 14 7.57 -3.22 13.03
C ARG A 14 7.48 -2.17 14.14
N MET A 15 8.45 -1.25 14.15
CA MET A 15 8.42 -0.04 14.99
C MET A 15 8.15 1.18 14.11
N ALA A 16 6.95 1.75 14.25
CA ALA A 16 6.62 3.01 13.59
C ALA A 16 7.34 4.18 14.28
N SER A 17 7.87 5.11 13.49
CA SER A 17 8.46 6.35 13.98
C SER A 17 7.57 7.55 13.64
N ALA A 18 7.75 8.68 14.33
CA ALA A 18 6.93 9.87 14.08
C ALA A 18 6.99 10.34 12.60
N ILE A 19 8.18 10.26 11.98
CA ILE A 19 8.35 10.62 10.56
C ILE A 19 7.63 9.62 9.64
N HIS A 20 7.60 8.35 10.01
CA HIS A 20 6.91 7.30 9.27
C HIS A 20 5.39 7.58 9.22
N GLU A 21 4.80 7.87 10.37
CA GLU A 21 3.38 8.24 10.48
C GLU A 21 3.06 9.55 9.74
N ALA A 22 3.96 10.53 9.79
CA ALA A 22 3.78 11.79 9.08
C ALA A 22 3.77 11.61 7.55
N VAL A 23 4.67 10.76 7.03
CA VAL A 23 4.73 10.44 5.60
C VAL A 23 3.45 9.72 5.15
N ILE A 24 2.99 8.72 5.90
CA ILE A 24 1.75 7.99 5.60
C ILE A 24 0.58 8.98 5.50
N ARG A 25 0.35 9.77 6.55
CA ARG A 25 -0.78 10.72 6.60
C ARG A 25 -0.72 11.76 5.49
N ARG A 26 0.49 12.23 5.13
CA ARG A 26 0.63 13.19 4.02
C ARG A 26 0.35 12.54 2.68
N PHE A 27 0.84 11.31 2.47
CA PHE A 27 0.60 10.57 1.24
C PHE A 27 -0.88 10.25 1.05
N GLU A 28 -1.55 9.72 2.07
CA GLU A 28 -2.98 9.45 2.04
C GLU A 28 -3.78 10.71 1.70
N ARG A 29 -3.45 11.83 2.34
CA ARG A 29 -4.09 13.11 2.03
C ARG A 29 -3.88 13.52 0.58
N LEU A 30 -2.68 13.40 0.04
CA LEU A 30 -2.40 13.73 -1.37
C LEU A 30 -3.18 12.87 -2.35
N VAL A 31 -3.37 11.58 -2.04
CA VAL A 31 -4.18 10.68 -2.88
C VAL A 31 -5.64 11.09 -2.84
N ILE A 32 -6.19 11.38 -1.66
CA ILE A 32 -7.59 11.82 -1.51
C ILE A 32 -7.82 13.19 -2.18
N GLU A 33 -6.87 14.12 -2.06
CA GLU A 33 -6.89 15.42 -2.76
C GLU A 33 -6.97 15.18 -4.29
N GLN A 34 -6.11 14.32 -4.85
CA GLN A 34 -6.15 13.99 -6.28
C GLN A 34 -7.44 13.29 -6.71
N LEU A 35 -7.97 12.36 -5.91
CA LEU A 35 -9.25 11.73 -6.20
C LEU A 35 -10.39 12.76 -6.22
N THR A 36 -10.35 13.74 -5.30
CA THR A 36 -11.33 14.84 -5.26
C THR A 36 -11.26 15.71 -6.52
N ASP A 37 -10.05 15.97 -7.03
CA ASP A 37 -9.87 16.73 -8.27
C ASP A 37 -10.37 15.93 -9.49
N ILE A 38 -10.13 14.62 -9.54
CA ILE A 38 -10.66 13.74 -10.60
C ILE A 38 -12.19 13.72 -10.57
N GLN A 39 -12.80 13.66 -9.38
CA GLN A 39 -14.26 13.72 -9.21
C GLN A 39 -14.89 15.00 -9.77
N ARG A 40 -14.14 16.11 -9.81
CA ARG A 40 -14.58 17.41 -10.34
C ARG A 40 -14.29 17.59 -11.83
N GLY A 41 -13.59 16.64 -12.45
CA GLY A 41 -13.25 16.68 -13.87
C GLY A 41 -14.45 16.43 -14.79
N ASN A 42 -14.22 16.64 -16.10
CA ASN A 42 -15.26 16.46 -17.12
C ASN A 42 -15.49 14.99 -17.51
N ASP A 43 -14.52 14.11 -17.27
CA ASP A 43 -14.64 12.67 -17.54
C ASP A 43 -15.55 12.00 -16.49
N GLN A 44 -16.79 11.70 -16.87
CA GLN A 44 -17.78 11.12 -15.98
C GLN A 44 -17.43 9.69 -15.52
N VAL A 45 -16.69 8.94 -16.33
CA VAL A 45 -16.28 7.57 -15.99
C VAL A 45 -15.20 7.64 -14.91
N ALA A 46 -14.17 8.47 -15.12
CA ALA A 46 -13.12 8.68 -14.14
C ALA A 46 -13.67 9.31 -12.84
N ALA A 47 -14.56 10.30 -12.96
CA ALA A 47 -15.18 10.94 -11.80
C ALA A 47 -16.06 9.97 -10.99
N GLY A 48 -16.81 9.10 -11.67
CA GLY A 48 -17.59 8.03 -11.03
C GLY A 48 -16.70 7.07 -10.26
N PHE A 49 -15.66 6.53 -10.92
CA PHE A 49 -14.70 5.63 -10.29
C PHE A 49 -14.01 6.27 -9.08
N ALA A 50 -13.53 7.52 -9.21
CA ALA A 50 -12.83 8.21 -8.13
C ALA A 50 -13.72 8.51 -6.91
N ARG A 51 -15.05 8.63 -7.10
CA ARG A 51 -16.02 8.80 -5.99
C ARG A 51 -16.14 7.55 -5.13
N ASP A 52 -15.92 6.40 -5.74
CA ASP A 52 -16.15 5.10 -5.13
C ASP A 52 -14.86 4.51 -4.51
N VAL A 53 -13.72 5.18 -4.71
CA VAL A 53 -12.44 4.86 -4.04
C VAL A 53 -12.36 5.57 -2.69
N HIS A 54 -12.03 4.82 -1.63
CA HIS A 54 -11.84 5.34 -0.28
C HIS A 54 -10.56 4.80 0.35
N ALA A 55 -10.04 5.53 1.34
CA ALA A 55 -8.95 5.03 2.18
C ALA A 55 -9.49 3.92 3.10
N ALA A 56 -8.85 2.75 3.07
CA ALA A 56 -9.17 1.60 3.90
C ALA A 56 -8.23 1.44 5.11
N GLY A 57 -7.21 2.30 5.20
CA GLY A 57 -6.33 2.43 6.37
C GLY A 57 -5.35 1.26 6.52
N SER A 58 -5.06 0.87 7.77
CA SER A 58 -3.98 -0.06 8.14
C SER A 58 -4.50 -1.38 8.74
N SER A 59 -5.67 -1.83 8.32
CA SER A 59 -6.29 -3.05 8.86
C SER A 59 -5.45 -4.28 8.54
N LYS A 60 -5.37 -5.21 9.49
CA LYS A 60 -4.62 -6.46 9.33
C LYS A 60 -5.14 -7.24 8.12
N ILE A 61 -4.21 -7.77 7.35
CA ILE A 61 -4.49 -8.67 6.23
C ILE A 61 -3.91 -10.04 6.59
N GLU A 62 -4.75 -11.07 6.53
CA GLU A 62 -4.35 -12.47 6.74
C GLU A 62 -4.70 -13.30 5.52
N ARG A 63 -3.71 -13.96 4.91
CA ARG A 63 -3.90 -14.82 3.73
C ARG A 63 -2.87 -15.94 3.72
N ASP A 64 -3.26 -17.17 3.43
CA ASP A 64 -2.35 -18.32 3.27
C ASP A 64 -1.32 -18.48 4.42
N GLY A 65 -1.76 -18.16 5.64
CA GLY A 65 -0.92 -18.17 6.84
C GLY A 65 0.05 -16.98 6.98
N SER A 66 0.12 -16.08 5.99
CA SER A 66 0.78 -14.78 6.12
C SER A 66 -0.10 -13.79 6.85
N SER A 67 0.54 -12.81 7.50
CA SER A 67 -0.14 -11.80 8.28
C SER A 67 0.63 -10.49 8.18
N HIS A 68 -0.01 -9.45 7.67
CA HIS A 68 0.62 -8.16 7.45
C HIS A 68 -0.27 -7.02 7.92
N TYR A 69 0.35 -5.91 8.29
CA TYR A 69 -0.35 -4.66 8.58
C TYR A 69 0.14 -3.60 7.60
N PRO A 70 -0.62 -3.32 6.53
CA PRO A 70 -0.28 -2.26 5.60
C PRO A 70 -0.22 -0.92 6.33
N ASP A 71 0.62 -0.02 5.85
CA ASP A 71 0.70 1.32 6.44
C ASP A 71 -0.44 2.23 6.03
N GLY A 72 -0.91 2.06 4.80
CA GLY A 72 -2.13 2.66 4.27
C GLY A 72 -2.67 1.80 3.13
N SER A 73 -3.93 1.99 2.79
CA SER A 73 -4.55 1.25 1.69
C SER A 73 -5.76 1.97 1.14
N PHE A 74 -6.14 1.61 -0.08
CA PHE A 74 -7.28 2.16 -0.79
C PHE A 74 -8.08 1.03 -1.45
N ALA A 75 -9.39 1.13 -1.37
CA ALA A 75 -10.32 0.18 -1.95
C ALA A 75 -11.41 0.90 -2.73
N HIS A 76 -11.90 0.25 -3.78
CA HIS A 76 -13.16 0.62 -4.40
C HIS A 76 -14.31 0.05 -3.56
N LYS A 77 -15.43 0.75 -3.43
CA LYS A 77 -16.58 0.30 -2.61
C LYS A 77 -17.12 -1.09 -3.01
N ASP A 78 -17.00 -1.41 -4.30
CA ASP A 78 -17.45 -2.68 -4.87
C ASP A 78 -16.34 -3.75 -4.94
N ALA A 79 -15.13 -3.43 -4.47
CA ALA A 79 -14.03 -4.39 -4.47
C ALA A 79 -14.08 -5.27 -3.22
N THR A 80 -13.84 -6.57 -3.41
CA THR A 80 -13.67 -7.53 -2.32
C THR A 80 -12.28 -7.48 -1.69
N GLU A 81 -11.36 -6.73 -2.31
CA GLU A 81 -9.96 -6.65 -1.94
C GLU A 81 -9.45 -5.21 -1.99
N LEU A 82 -8.35 -4.96 -1.27
CA LEU A 82 -7.66 -3.67 -1.33
C LEU A 82 -7.01 -3.51 -2.70
N GLY A 83 -7.39 -2.45 -3.43
CA GLY A 83 -6.90 -2.21 -4.78
C GLY A 83 -5.48 -1.65 -4.80
N VAL A 84 -5.15 -0.80 -3.81
CA VAL A 84 -3.81 -0.20 -3.66
C VAL A 84 -3.37 -0.29 -2.22
N ILE A 85 -2.13 -0.71 -1.99
CA ILE A 85 -1.51 -0.78 -0.67
C ILE A 85 -0.28 0.14 -0.62
N LEU A 86 -0.11 0.85 0.48
CA LEU A 86 1.04 1.69 0.80
C LEU A 86 1.86 1.00 1.90
N GLU A 87 3.16 0.91 1.65
CA GLU A 87 4.16 0.51 2.64
C GLU A 87 5.24 1.57 2.71
N VAL A 88 5.54 2.03 3.92
CA VAL A 88 6.64 2.93 4.19
C VAL A 88 7.71 2.14 4.93
N SER A 89 8.93 2.17 4.43
CA SER A 89 10.09 1.53 5.06
C SER A 89 11.13 2.58 5.43
N HIS A 90 11.92 2.25 6.44
CA HIS A 90 13.23 2.87 6.63
C HIS A 90 14.30 1.98 6.01
N SER A 91 15.49 2.52 5.80
CA SER A 91 16.62 1.79 5.19
C SER A 91 16.95 0.41 5.82
N GLN A 92 16.51 0.15 7.06
CA GLN A 92 16.66 -1.16 7.73
C GLN A 92 15.66 -2.23 7.25
N GLN A 93 14.53 -1.84 6.67
CA GLN A 93 13.41 -2.70 6.28
C GLN A 93 13.16 -2.70 4.76
N HIS A 94 13.94 -1.94 3.99
CA HIS A 94 13.82 -1.85 2.53
C HIS A 94 13.80 -3.23 1.84
N GLN A 95 14.56 -4.20 2.37
CA GLN A 95 14.67 -5.54 1.81
C GLN A 95 13.35 -6.33 1.88
N ASP A 96 12.42 -5.95 2.76
CA ASP A 96 11.16 -6.65 2.96
C ASP A 96 10.04 -6.16 2.02
N LEU A 97 10.19 -4.95 1.44
CA LEU A 97 9.17 -4.38 0.55
C LEU A 97 8.83 -5.24 -0.67
N PRO A 98 9.80 -5.87 -1.39
CA PRO A 98 9.48 -6.75 -2.50
C PRO A 98 8.69 -7.99 -2.07
N PHE A 99 8.97 -8.54 -0.88
CA PHE A 99 8.26 -9.69 -0.34
C PHE A 99 6.82 -9.31 0.06
N LEU A 100 6.64 -8.18 0.73
CA LEU A 100 5.31 -7.62 1.03
C LEU A 100 4.51 -7.40 -0.26
N ALA A 101 5.13 -6.78 -1.26
CA ALA A 101 4.46 -6.54 -2.54
C ALA A 101 4.03 -7.84 -3.22
N ASN A 102 4.88 -8.86 -3.18
CA ASN A 102 4.56 -10.17 -3.72
C ASN A 102 3.42 -10.85 -2.96
N ASP A 103 3.46 -10.87 -1.62
CA ASP A 103 2.43 -11.48 -0.79
C ASP A 103 1.08 -10.78 -0.95
N TYR A 104 1.05 -9.45 -1.05
CA TYR A 104 -0.18 -8.71 -1.31
C TYR A 104 -0.74 -8.99 -2.71
N ILE A 105 0.09 -8.92 -3.74
CA ILE A 105 -0.35 -9.08 -5.13
C ILE A 105 -0.76 -10.53 -5.39
N LEU A 106 0.09 -11.49 -5.06
CA LEU A 106 -0.20 -12.92 -5.29
C LEU A 106 -1.27 -13.43 -4.34
N GLY A 107 -1.21 -13.08 -3.05
CA GLY A 107 -2.19 -13.53 -2.06
C GLY A 107 -3.61 -12.99 -2.32
N SER A 108 -3.74 -11.87 -3.03
CA SER A 108 -5.06 -11.37 -3.50
C SER A 108 -5.43 -11.88 -4.91
N ASN A 109 -4.71 -12.87 -5.45
CA ASN A 109 -4.89 -13.36 -6.82
C ASN A 109 -4.84 -12.25 -7.88
N GLY A 110 -3.99 -11.24 -7.67
CA GLY A 110 -3.83 -10.10 -8.55
C GLY A 110 -4.94 -9.06 -8.45
N LEU A 111 -5.84 -9.14 -7.46
CA LEU A 111 -6.87 -8.11 -7.20
C LEU A 111 -6.26 -6.84 -6.58
N THR A 112 -5.20 -6.96 -5.79
CA THR A 112 -4.33 -5.82 -5.45
C THR A 112 -3.62 -5.37 -6.73
N GLN A 113 -4.01 -4.20 -7.24
CA GLN A 113 -3.53 -3.66 -8.51
C GLN A 113 -2.21 -2.91 -8.39
N ALA A 114 -1.88 -2.41 -7.20
CA ALA A 114 -0.60 -1.77 -6.94
C ALA A 114 -0.19 -1.89 -5.48
N VAL A 115 1.12 -2.04 -5.28
CA VAL A 115 1.76 -1.82 -3.97
C VAL A 115 2.76 -0.70 -4.16
N ILE A 116 2.66 0.33 -3.33
CA ILE A 116 3.51 1.52 -3.33
C ILE A 116 4.45 1.42 -2.13
N GLY A 117 5.73 1.27 -2.39
CA GLY A 117 6.79 1.32 -1.39
C GLY A 117 7.41 2.71 -1.34
N ILE A 118 7.42 3.33 -0.16
CA ILE A 118 8.20 4.53 0.12
C ILE A 118 9.36 4.14 1.01
N ASP A 119 10.57 4.16 0.48
CA ASP A 119 11.78 3.88 1.24
C ASP A 119 12.46 5.19 1.66
N LEU A 120 12.43 5.45 2.96
CA LEU A 120 13.03 6.61 3.59
C LEU A 120 14.48 6.29 3.99
N THR A 121 15.41 7.12 3.55
CA THR A 121 16.82 7.00 3.96
C THR A 121 16.98 7.34 5.44
N TYR A 122 17.69 6.50 6.20
CA TYR A 122 17.99 6.78 7.59
C TYR A 122 18.98 7.95 7.70
N ARG A 123 18.55 9.05 8.34
CA ARG A 123 19.30 10.32 8.51
C ARG A 123 19.54 11.14 7.24
N GLY A 124 18.82 10.85 6.15
CA GLY A 124 18.86 11.62 4.91
C GLY A 124 17.58 12.42 4.65
N LYS A 125 17.57 13.21 3.57
CA LYS A 125 16.37 13.85 3.01
C LYS A 125 15.86 13.14 1.76
N GLU A 126 16.45 12.00 1.43
CA GLU A 126 16.14 11.23 0.24
C GLU A 126 15.05 10.20 0.54
N ALA A 127 14.13 10.07 -0.41
CA ALA A 127 13.10 9.04 -0.40
C ALA A 127 13.02 8.41 -1.79
N ARG A 128 12.82 7.08 -1.82
CA ARG A 128 12.58 6.34 -3.06
C ARG A 128 11.14 5.89 -3.09
N VAL A 129 10.45 6.13 -4.20
CA VAL A 129 9.11 5.59 -4.45
C VAL A 129 9.23 4.44 -5.44
N ILE A 130 8.76 3.28 -5.04
CA ILE A 130 8.80 2.04 -5.82
C ILE A 130 7.36 1.56 -5.96
N ILE A 131 6.98 1.10 -7.16
CA ILE A 131 5.63 0.62 -7.43
C ILE A 131 5.71 -0.78 -8.02
N TRP A 132 5.04 -1.73 -7.38
CA TRP A 132 4.82 -3.07 -7.90
C TRP A 132 3.40 -3.20 -8.42
N ARG A 133 3.23 -3.90 -9.54
CA ARG A 133 1.94 -4.18 -10.17
C ARG A 133 1.88 -5.64 -10.62
N PRO A 134 0.69 -6.27 -10.61
CA PRO A 134 0.53 -7.58 -11.20
C PRO A 134 0.86 -7.52 -12.69
N ASN A 135 1.65 -8.48 -13.17
CA ASN A 135 1.84 -8.65 -14.60
C ASN A 135 0.61 -9.38 -15.16
N LYS A 136 -0.28 -8.63 -15.81
CA LYS A 136 -1.45 -9.19 -16.47
C LYS A 136 -1.08 -9.50 -17.92
N THR A 137 -0.99 -10.78 -18.27
CA THR A 137 -1.10 -11.19 -19.68
C THR A 137 -2.48 -10.81 -20.17
N LYS A 138 -2.53 -9.97 -21.21
CA LYS A 138 -3.76 -9.57 -21.91
C LYS A 138 -4.35 -10.73 -22.69
#